data_AF-A0A926JW37-F1
#
_entry.id   AF-A0A926JW37-F1
#
_cell.length_a   1.000
_cell.length_b   1.000
_cell.length_c   1.000
_cell.angle_alpha   90.00
_cell.angle_beta   90.00
_cell.angle_gamma   90.00
#
_symmetry.space_group_name_H-M   'P 1'
#
loop_
_entity.id
_entity.type
_entity.pdbx_description
1 polymer ?
#
loop_
_entity_poly.entity_id
_entity_poly.type
_entity_poly.pdbx_seq_one_letter_code
_entity_poly.pdbx_strand_id
1 'polypeptide(L)'
;MTFQNPVLFFFCALGVFNGFLVSLYFLFFSRQKRVQNFFFGLLMLMLSLRIGKSLYALFVEPPNLLYIQIGLSACFLIGVSLYFYLKSSVENTKKVPVSWKVHYAVLVILILGIGIVKPLATDEKEFWDNYLALFIYIVWGIYLLLSGFVLRDIIKKLFDRKAQCTTQELWLIGVYTGNGLIFTAYVIGYFLLYLVGTLTFSFVFYALLFFLLSKKNRDTVFRDIPQKYAS
;
A
#
# COMPACT_ATOMS: atom_id res chain seq x y z
N MET A 1 0.97 23.67 19.16
CA MET A 1 1.89 22.74 18.46
C MET A 1 3.04 23.55 17.89
N THR A 2 4.22 23.47 18.47
CA THR A 2 5.46 24.01 17.88
C THR A 2 6.12 22.87 17.11
N PHE A 3 5.94 22.84 15.79
CA PHE A 3 6.61 21.87 14.93
C PHE A 3 8.13 22.14 15.01
N GLN A 4 8.91 21.22 15.57
CA GLN A 4 10.37 21.37 15.61
C GLN A 4 10.99 21.43 14.20
N ASN A 5 10.30 20.87 13.19
CA ASN A 5 10.71 20.91 11.77
C ASN A 5 9.49 21.03 10.83
N PRO A 6 8.94 22.25 10.61
CA PRO A 6 7.72 22.46 9.82
C PRO A 6 7.90 22.08 8.34
N VAL A 7 9.10 22.26 7.79
CA VAL A 7 9.43 21.86 6.41
C VAL A 7 9.34 20.34 6.24
N LEU A 8 9.84 19.59 7.21
CA LEU A 8 9.84 18.13 7.15
C LEU A 8 8.42 17.57 7.32
N PHE A 9 7.63 18.15 8.23
CA PHE A 9 6.21 17.86 8.34
C PHE A 9 5.50 18.09 7.00
N PHE A 10 5.74 19.22 6.35
CA PHE A 10 5.10 19.56 5.08
C PHE A 10 5.41 18.51 3.99
N PHE A 11 6.66 18.13 3.78
CA PHE A 11 7.02 17.12 2.75
C PHE A 11 6.45 15.73 3.04
N CYS A 12 6.38 15.32 4.32
CA CYS A 12 5.76 14.05 4.69
C CYS A 12 4.23 14.09 4.54
N ALA A 13 3.60 15.17 5.01
CA ALA A 13 2.16 15.38 4.91
C ALA A 13 1.68 15.47 3.45
N LEU A 14 2.46 16.13 2.59
CA LEU A 14 2.15 16.31 1.18
C LEU A 14 2.04 14.96 0.44
N GLY A 15 2.94 14.01 0.73
CA GLY A 15 2.87 12.65 0.19
C GLY A 15 1.63 11.90 0.66
N VAL A 16 1.34 11.94 1.97
CA VAL A 16 0.15 11.29 2.56
C VAL A 16 -1.14 11.84 1.96
N PHE A 17 -1.26 13.17 1.89
CA PHE A 17 -2.43 13.87 1.37
C PHE A 17 -2.66 13.57 -0.10
N ASN A 18 -1.61 13.65 -0.94
CA ASN A 18 -1.75 13.35 -2.36
C ASN A 18 -2.02 11.86 -2.60
N GLY A 19 -1.42 10.95 -1.82
CA GLY A 19 -1.75 9.53 -1.85
C GLY A 19 -3.22 9.27 -1.50
N PHE A 20 -3.75 10.01 -0.53
CA PHE A 20 -5.15 9.95 -0.16
C PHE A 20 -6.07 10.45 -1.29
N LEU A 21 -5.75 11.59 -1.92
CA LEU A 21 -6.49 12.08 -3.08
C LEU A 21 -6.49 11.09 -4.26
N VAL A 22 -5.33 10.49 -4.56
CA VAL A 22 -5.20 9.45 -5.59
C VAL A 22 -6.09 8.26 -5.25
N SER A 23 -6.10 7.82 -3.98
CA SER A 23 -6.95 6.72 -3.54
C SER A 23 -8.44 7.02 -3.78
N LEU A 24 -8.91 8.22 -3.39
CA LEU A 24 -10.31 8.64 -3.60
C LEU A 24 -10.66 8.72 -5.08
N TYR A 25 -9.74 9.25 -5.90
CA TYR A 25 -9.94 9.33 -7.34
C TYR A 25 -10.15 7.94 -7.94
N PHE A 26 -9.31 6.96 -7.61
CA PHE A 26 -9.43 5.61 -8.16
C PHE A 26 -10.61 4.81 -7.60
N LEU A 27 -11.01 5.06 -6.35
CA LEU A 27 -12.14 4.38 -5.72
C LEU A 27 -13.49 4.90 -6.21
N PHE A 28 -13.66 6.22 -6.37
CA PHE A 28 -14.97 6.84 -6.62
C PHE A 28 -15.10 7.49 -7.99
N PHE A 29 -14.04 8.14 -8.48
CA PHE A 29 -14.10 9.04 -9.64
C PHE A 29 -13.44 8.48 -10.92
N SER A 30 -12.91 7.25 -10.86
CA SER A 30 -12.27 6.63 -12.03
C SER A 30 -13.30 6.39 -13.14
N ARG A 31 -13.05 6.97 -14.33
CA ARG A 31 -13.90 6.79 -15.51
C ARG A 31 -14.00 5.34 -15.97
N GLN A 32 -12.97 4.53 -15.72
CA GLN A 32 -12.96 3.10 -16.05
C GLN A 32 -13.00 2.28 -14.76
N LYS A 33 -14.18 1.71 -14.44
CA LYS A 33 -14.42 0.85 -13.27
C LYS A 33 -13.79 -0.53 -13.44
N ARG A 34 -12.45 -0.57 -13.52
CA ARG A 34 -11.66 -1.79 -13.58
C ARG A 34 -11.38 -2.30 -12.17
N VAL A 35 -11.29 -3.63 -12.03
CA VAL A 35 -10.94 -4.28 -10.76
C VAL A 35 -9.56 -3.85 -10.28
N GLN A 36 -8.59 -3.70 -11.20
CA GLN A 36 -7.24 -3.25 -10.88
C GLN A 36 -7.25 -1.85 -10.24
N ASN A 37 -8.00 -0.92 -10.82
CA ASN A 37 -8.10 0.46 -10.33
C ASN A 37 -8.66 0.51 -8.91
N PHE A 38 -9.66 -0.32 -8.62
CA PHE A 38 -10.24 -0.41 -7.29
C PHE A 38 -9.23 -0.89 -6.25
N PHE A 39 -8.52 -2.01 -6.50
CA PHE A 39 -7.52 -2.52 -5.56
C PHE A 39 -6.29 -1.60 -5.45
N PHE A 40 -5.91 -0.90 -6.52
CA PHE A 40 -4.88 0.14 -6.46
C PHE A 40 -5.31 1.29 -5.56
N GLY A 41 -6.55 1.76 -5.69
CA GLY A 41 -7.12 2.77 -4.81
C GLY A 41 -7.11 2.33 -3.34
N LEU A 42 -7.50 1.07 -3.06
CA LEU A 42 -7.43 0.51 -1.70
C LEU A 42 -5.99 0.45 -1.18
N LEU A 43 -5.03 -0.01 -1.99
CA LEU A 43 -3.62 -0.06 -1.63
C LEU A 43 -3.10 1.34 -1.25
N MET A 44 -3.40 2.34 -2.07
CA MET A 44 -3.02 3.73 -1.83
C MET A 44 -3.66 4.29 -0.56
N LEU A 45 -4.94 3.99 -0.31
CA LEU A 45 -5.64 4.39 0.90
C LEU A 45 -4.98 3.79 2.15
N MET A 46 -4.71 2.49 2.15
CA MET A 46 -4.12 1.79 3.29
C MET A 46 -2.70 2.28 3.59
N LEU A 47 -1.89 2.53 2.56
CA LEU A 47 -0.58 3.15 2.70
C LEU A 47 -0.70 4.57 3.30
N SER A 48 -1.55 5.43 2.72
CA SER A 48 -1.76 6.78 3.24
C SER A 48 -2.23 6.80 4.70
N LEU A 49 -3.14 5.91 5.11
CA LEU A 49 -3.59 5.81 6.50
C LEU A 49 -2.46 5.35 7.44
N ARG A 50 -1.65 4.37 7.01
CA ARG A 50 -0.49 3.89 7.78
C ARG A 50 0.55 4.98 7.99
N ILE A 51 0.95 5.65 6.91
CA ILE A 51 1.97 6.71 6.97
C ILE A 51 1.41 7.96 7.66
N GLY A 52 0.12 8.25 7.48
CA GLY A 52 -0.60 9.30 8.20
C GLY A 52 -0.62 9.08 9.72
N LYS A 53 -0.81 7.84 10.19
CA LYS A 53 -0.62 7.47 11.60
C LYS A 53 0.79 7.82 12.09
N SER A 54 1.82 7.41 11.34
CA SER A 54 3.22 7.65 11.73
C SER A 54 3.51 9.14 11.82
N LEU A 55 3.00 9.92 10.85
CA LEU A 55 3.10 11.38 10.87
C LEU A 55 2.37 11.99 12.07
N TYR A 56 1.15 11.55 12.34
CA TYR A 56 0.37 12.04 13.49
C TYR A 56 1.08 11.76 14.82
N ALA A 57 1.61 10.55 15.00
CA ALA A 57 2.35 10.16 16.20
C ALA A 57 3.67 10.94 16.39
N LEU A 58 4.31 11.41 15.30
CA LEU A 58 5.55 12.19 15.37
C LEU A 58 5.36 13.67 15.70
N PHE A 59 4.22 14.24 15.33
CA PHE A 59 4.01 15.70 15.37
C PHE A 59 2.88 16.15 16.30
N VAL A 60 2.11 15.22 16.87
CA VAL A 60 1.01 15.51 17.80
C VAL A 60 1.25 14.82 19.14
N GLU A 61 1.38 15.62 20.19
CA GLU A 61 1.52 15.15 21.58
C GLU A 61 0.41 15.77 22.46
N PRO A 62 -0.35 14.95 23.23
CA PRO A 62 -0.42 13.49 23.19
C PRO A 62 -1.23 12.99 21.98
N PRO A 63 -0.82 11.89 21.31
CA PRO A 63 -1.57 11.38 20.18
C PRO A 63 -2.83 10.63 20.65
N ASN A 64 -3.96 10.88 19.99
CA ASN A 64 -5.17 10.10 20.22
C ASN A 64 -5.01 8.65 19.70
N LEU A 65 -5.19 7.69 20.61
CA LEU A 65 -4.97 6.26 20.41
C LEU A 65 -5.87 5.64 19.33
N LEU A 66 -7.06 6.20 19.08
CA LEU A 66 -7.96 5.72 18.03
C LEU A 66 -7.35 5.89 16.63
N TYR A 67 -6.72 7.03 16.34
CA TYR A 67 -6.06 7.23 15.04
C TYR A 67 -4.85 6.31 14.86
N ILE A 68 -4.13 6.04 15.95
CA ILE A 68 -3.03 5.08 15.99
C ILE A 68 -3.53 3.66 15.66
N GLN A 69 -4.69 3.27 16.20
CA GLN A 69 -5.33 1.98 15.94
C GLN A 69 -5.84 1.84 14.50
N ILE A 70 -6.44 2.89 13.94
CA ILE A 70 -6.88 2.92 12.53
C ILE A 70 -5.70 2.70 11.60
N GLY A 71 -4.57 3.38 11.83
CA GLY A 71 -3.38 3.20 10.99
C GLY A 71 -2.69 1.84 11.14
N LEU A 72 -2.81 1.17 12.30
CA LEU A 72 -2.38 -0.23 12.48
C LEU A 72 -3.30 -1.18 11.70
N SER A 73 -4.60 -0.93 11.75
CA SER A 73 -5.59 -1.73 11.02
C SER A 73 -5.41 -1.60 9.50
N ALA A 74 -5.13 -0.39 9.02
CA ALA A 74 -4.79 -0.15 7.63
C ALA A 74 -3.53 -0.91 7.21
N CYS A 75 -2.51 -0.98 8.07
CA CYS A 75 -1.27 -1.71 7.82
C CYS A 75 -1.50 -3.19 7.49
N PHE A 76 -2.39 -3.83 8.24
CA PHE A 76 -2.78 -5.23 8.01
C PHE A 76 -3.37 -5.46 6.62
N LEU A 77 -4.09 -4.47 6.08
CA LEU A 77 -4.76 -4.55 4.79
C LEU A 77 -3.87 -4.15 3.59
N ILE A 78 -2.68 -3.57 3.82
CA ILE A 78 -1.75 -3.18 2.73
C ILE A 78 -1.35 -4.41 1.92
N GLY A 79 -0.91 -5.48 2.59
CA GLY A 79 -0.41 -6.69 1.93
C GLY A 79 -1.45 -7.35 1.03
N VAL A 80 -2.66 -7.59 1.55
CA VAL A 80 -3.74 -8.21 0.76
C VAL A 80 -4.19 -7.31 -0.40
N SER A 81 -4.21 -5.99 -0.19
CA SER A 81 -4.54 -5.03 -1.25
C SER A 81 -3.51 -5.06 -2.38
N LEU A 82 -2.21 -5.14 -2.05
CA LEU A 82 -1.13 -5.30 -3.03
C LEU A 82 -1.29 -6.60 -3.82
N TYR A 83 -1.51 -7.71 -3.13
CA TYR A 83 -1.64 -9.02 -3.76
C TYR A 83 -2.81 -9.06 -4.76
N PHE A 84 -4.01 -8.62 -4.35
CA PHE A 84 -5.16 -8.60 -5.25
C PHE A 84 -5.02 -7.56 -6.37
N TYR A 85 -4.35 -6.44 -6.13
CA TYR A 85 -4.03 -5.48 -7.18
C TYR A 85 -3.16 -6.12 -8.28
N LEU A 86 -2.05 -6.75 -7.89
CA LEU A 86 -1.12 -7.36 -8.85
C LEU A 86 -1.76 -8.56 -9.55
N LYS A 87 -2.45 -9.43 -8.80
CA LYS A 87 -3.15 -10.59 -9.36
C LYS A 87 -4.21 -10.18 -10.38
N SER A 88 -5.07 -9.21 -10.04
CA SER A 88 -6.09 -8.72 -10.97
C SER A 88 -5.52 -8.04 -12.21
N SER A 89 -4.32 -7.47 -12.10
CA SER A 89 -3.61 -6.85 -13.21
C SER A 89 -3.01 -7.89 -14.15
N VAL A 90 -2.34 -8.91 -13.61
CA VAL A 90 -1.73 -10.00 -14.40
C VAL A 90 -2.80 -10.86 -15.09
N GLU A 91 -3.87 -11.21 -14.38
CA GLU A 91 -4.95 -12.08 -14.90
C GLU A 91 -6.01 -11.31 -15.71
N ASN A 92 -5.89 -9.98 -15.85
CA ASN A 92 -6.90 -9.10 -16.46
C ASN A 92 -8.33 -9.37 -15.93
N THR A 93 -8.47 -9.54 -14.61
CA THR A 93 -9.73 -9.94 -13.99
C THR A 93 -10.80 -8.86 -14.19
N LYS A 94 -11.86 -9.19 -14.95
CA LYS A 94 -12.95 -8.24 -15.25
C LYS A 94 -13.95 -8.07 -14.11
N LYS A 95 -14.12 -9.07 -13.25
CA LYS A 95 -15.05 -9.06 -12.10
C LYS A 95 -14.36 -9.63 -10.86
N VAL A 96 -14.49 -8.95 -9.72
CA VAL A 96 -13.96 -9.45 -8.45
C VAL A 96 -14.68 -10.76 -8.07
N PRO A 97 -13.98 -11.89 -7.98
CA PRO A 97 -14.59 -13.14 -7.58
C PRO A 97 -15.06 -13.07 -6.12
N VAL A 98 -16.12 -13.82 -5.81
CA VAL A 98 -16.74 -13.82 -4.47
C VAL A 98 -15.73 -14.24 -3.40
N SER A 99 -14.84 -15.19 -3.72
CA SER A 99 -13.79 -15.64 -2.81
C SER A 99 -12.87 -14.51 -2.34
N TRP A 100 -12.49 -13.58 -3.22
CA TRP A 100 -11.63 -12.45 -2.83
C TRP A 100 -12.38 -11.44 -1.98
N LYS A 101 -13.67 -11.22 -2.25
CA LYS A 101 -14.52 -10.36 -1.41
C LYS A 101 -14.66 -10.93 0.00
N VAL A 102 -14.94 -12.23 0.10
CA VAL A 102 -15.05 -12.94 1.39
C VAL A 102 -13.71 -12.88 2.13
N HIS A 103 -12.60 -13.19 1.44
CA HIS A 103 -11.27 -13.13 2.03
C HIS A 103 -10.93 -11.75 2.59
N TYR A 104 -11.15 -10.70 1.80
CA TYR A 104 -10.93 -9.32 2.23
C TYR A 104 -11.86 -8.93 3.39
N ALA A 105 -13.13 -9.30 3.32
CA ALA A 105 -14.11 -9.01 4.38
C ALA A 105 -13.75 -9.71 5.70
N VAL A 106 -13.32 -10.97 5.66
CA VAL A 106 -12.87 -11.70 6.85
C VAL A 106 -11.68 -11.00 7.50
N LEU A 107 -10.70 -10.55 6.71
CA LEU A 107 -9.55 -9.80 7.23
C LEU A 107 -9.96 -8.47 7.88
N VAL A 108 -10.91 -7.76 7.27
CA VAL A 108 -11.45 -6.51 7.84
C VAL A 108 -12.20 -6.78 9.15
N ILE A 109 -13.05 -7.79 9.19
CA ILE A 109 -13.79 -8.16 10.40
C ILE A 109 -12.82 -8.59 11.51
N LEU A 110 -11.79 -9.37 11.17
CA LEU A 110 -10.78 -9.82 12.13
C LEU A 110 -10.04 -8.63 12.75
N ILE A 111 -9.55 -7.69 11.95
CA ILE A 111 -8.78 -6.55 12.47
C ILE A 111 -9.65 -5.57 13.26
N LEU A 112 -10.90 -5.34 12.83
CA LEU A 112 -11.86 -4.52 13.57
C LEU A 112 -12.29 -5.21 14.87
N GLY A 113 -12.52 -6.53 14.83
CA GLY A 113 -12.88 -7.32 16.01
C GLY A 113 -11.79 -7.28 17.08
N ILE A 114 -10.53 -7.49 16.70
CA ILE A 114 -9.38 -7.31 17.61
C ILE A 114 -9.35 -5.89 18.16
N GLY A 115 -9.60 -4.89 17.30
CA GLY A 115 -9.67 -3.49 17.68
C GLY A 115 -10.77 -3.14 18.70
N ILE A 116 -11.90 -3.84 18.68
CA ILE A 116 -13.02 -3.62 19.61
C ILE A 116 -12.81 -4.40 20.92
N VAL A 117 -12.33 -5.65 20.82
CA VAL A 117 -12.14 -6.53 22.00
C VAL A 117 -10.95 -6.09 22.84
N LYS A 118 -9.86 -5.62 22.20
CA LYS A 118 -8.69 -5.07 22.88
C LYS A 118 -8.39 -3.65 22.37
N PRO A 119 -9.18 -2.64 22.77
CA PRO A 119 -8.92 -1.25 22.41
C PRO A 119 -7.56 -0.81 22.96
N LEU A 120 -6.85 -0.01 22.16
CA LEU A 120 -5.54 0.51 22.56
C LEU A 120 -5.59 1.41 23.81
N ALA A 121 -6.79 1.88 24.18
CA ALA A 121 -7.03 2.80 25.29
C ALA A 121 -7.03 2.15 26.70
N THR A 122 -6.99 0.82 26.79
CA THR A 122 -7.21 0.09 28.05
C THR A 122 -5.94 -0.65 28.52
N ASP A 123 -4.80 0.05 28.56
CA ASP A 123 -3.49 -0.44 29.05
C ASP A 123 -2.86 -1.65 28.34
N GLU A 124 -3.45 -2.14 27.25
CA GLU A 124 -2.93 -3.25 26.42
C GLU A 124 -1.92 -2.76 25.36
N LYS A 125 -1.22 -1.65 25.62
CA LYS A 125 -0.27 -1.04 24.66
C LYS A 125 0.84 -2.02 24.29
N GLU A 126 1.33 -2.79 25.25
CA GLU A 126 2.38 -3.79 25.04
C GLU A 126 1.94 -4.92 24.11
N PHE A 127 0.67 -5.35 24.18
CA PHE A 127 0.11 -6.34 23.27
C PHE A 127 0.13 -5.85 21.82
N TRP A 128 -0.27 -4.60 21.60
CA TRP A 128 -0.31 -4.00 20.27
C TRP A 128 1.06 -3.71 19.70
N ASP A 129 1.96 -3.15 20.51
CA ASP A 129 3.29 -2.74 20.06
C ASP A 129 4.21 -3.93 19.81
N ASN A 130 4.15 -4.99 20.64
CA ASN A 130 5.05 -6.15 20.50
C ASN A 130 4.44 -7.30 19.70
N TYR A 131 3.19 -7.71 19.99
CA TYR A 131 2.63 -8.92 19.39
C TYR A 131 1.85 -8.61 18.11
N LEU A 132 0.91 -7.67 18.18
CA LEU A 132 0.06 -7.40 17.02
C LEU A 132 0.82 -6.69 15.90
N ALA A 133 1.70 -5.74 16.21
CA ALA A 133 2.53 -5.08 15.20
C ALA A 133 3.42 -6.10 14.46
N LEU A 134 4.08 -7.00 15.19
CA LEU A 134 4.89 -8.07 14.61
C LEU A 134 4.05 -8.99 13.71
N PHE A 135 2.89 -9.42 14.21
CA PHE A 135 1.95 -10.23 13.43
C PHE A 135 1.52 -9.54 12.13
N ILE A 136 1.18 -8.25 12.20
CA ILE A 136 0.80 -7.44 11.03
C ILE A 136 1.95 -7.37 10.01
N TYR A 137 3.18 -7.16 10.47
CA TYR A 137 4.35 -7.12 9.57
C TYR A 137 4.64 -8.47 8.93
N ILE A 138 4.50 -9.58 9.67
CA ILE A 138 4.64 -10.93 9.11
C ILE A 138 3.59 -11.14 8.03
N VAL A 139 2.33 -10.80 8.30
CA VAL A 139 1.25 -10.95 7.32
C VAL A 139 1.50 -10.10 6.08
N TRP A 140 1.91 -8.84 6.24
CA TRP A 140 2.29 -7.98 5.12
C TRP A 140 3.46 -8.58 4.33
N GLY A 141 4.51 -9.09 5.00
CA GLY A 141 5.65 -9.76 4.37
C GLY A 141 5.25 -11.01 3.58
N ILE A 142 4.36 -11.85 4.11
CA ILE A 142 3.82 -13.03 3.40
C ILE A 142 3.11 -12.60 2.11
N TYR A 143 2.23 -11.60 2.17
CA TYR A 143 1.55 -11.10 0.97
C TYR A 143 2.50 -10.43 -0.02
N LEU A 144 3.57 -9.80 0.46
CA LEU A 144 4.63 -9.25 -0.38
C LEU A 144 5.35 -10.39 -1.13
N LEU A 145 5.68 -11.49 -0.47
CA LEU A 145 6.25 -12.68 -1.14
C LEU A 145 5.28 -13.28 -2.16
N LEU A 146 4.02 -13.49 -1.79
CA LEU A 146 2.97 -13.97 -2.71
C LEU A 146 2.80 -13.06 -3.93
N SER A 147 2.91 -11.74 -3.73
CA SER A 147 2.90 -10.74 -4.80
C SER A 147 4.10 -10.89 -5.74
N GLY A 148 5.29 -11.17 -5.19
CA GLY A 148 6.49 -11.49 -5.96
C GLY A 148 6.32 -12.75 -6.81
N PHE A 149 5.67 -13.79 -6.27
CA PHE A 149 5.35 -15.00 -7.03
C PHE A 149 4.38 -14.73 -8.19
N VAL A 150 3.36 -13.89 -7.99
CA VAL A 150 2.43 -13.50 -9.07
C VAL A 150 3.16 -12.74 -10.18
N LEU A 151 4.15 -11.91 -9.84
CA LEU A 151 4.94 -11.14 -10.80
C LEU A 151 6.15 -11.89 -11.37
N ARG A 152 6.41 -13.14 -10.99
CA ARG A 152 7.65 -13.86 -11.31
C ARG A 152 7.98 -13.86 -12.80
N ASP A 153 6.98 -14.03 -13.66
CA ASP A 153 7.17 -14.17 -15.10
C ASP A 153 7.44 -12.81 -15.76
N ILE A 154 6.83 -11.74 -15.21
CA ILE A 154 7.12 -10.35 -15.58
C ILE A 154 8.52 -9.94 -15.11
N ILE A 155 8.93 -10.35 -13.91
CA ILE A 155 10.28 -10.07 -13.38
C ILE A 155 11.33 -10.80 -14.22
N LYS A 156 11.12 -12.09 -14.55
CA LYS A 156 12.02 -12.82 -15.46
C LYS A 156 12.16 -12.12 -16.80
N LYS A 157 11.06 -11.63 -17.36
CA LYS A 157 11.05 -10.86 -18.61
C LYS A 157 11.85 -9.56 -18.51
N LEU A 158 11.88 -8.89 -17.35
CA LEU A 158 12.68 -7.68 -17.14
C LEU A 158 14.19 -7.95 -17.22
N PHE A 159 14.64 -9.10 -16.75
CA PHE A 159 16.05 -9.50 -16.80
C PHE A 159 16.47 -10.12 -18.14
N ASP A 160 15.51 -10.51 -18.98
CA ASP A 160 15.78 -11.00 -20.33
C ASP A 160 16.04 -9.83 -21.29
N ARG A 161 17.29 -9.65 -21.71
CA ARG A 161 17.72 -8.59 -22.65
C ARG A 161 17.01 -8.64 -24.00
N LYS A 162 16.39 -9.76 -24.39
CA LYS A 162 15.69 -9.90 -25.67
C LYS A 162 14.21 -9.49 -25.61
N ALA A 163 13.63 -9.37 -24.42
CA ALA A 163 12.21 -9.12 -24.27
C ALA A 163 11.93 -7.64 -23.95
N GLN A 164 11.16 -6.96 -24.80
CA GLN A 164 10.67 -5.62 -24.47
C GLN A 164 9.54 -5.70 -23.43
N CYS A 165 9.75 -5.07 -22.28
CA CYS A 165 8.71 -4.90 -21.26
C CYS A 165 7.71 -3.83 -21.68
N THR A 166 6.42 -4.10 -21.45
CA THR A 166 5.37 -3.12 -21.69
C THR A 166 5.33 -2.09 -20.56
N THR A 167 4.75 -0.91 -20.83
CA THR A 167 4.59 0.14 -19.82
C THR A 167 3.79 -0.35 -18.59
N GLN A 168 2.84 -1.27 -18.79
CA GLN A 168 2.04 -1.87 -17.71
C GLN A 168 2.87 -2.83 -16.86
N GLU A 169 3.70 -3.67 -17.49
CA GLU A 169 4.61 -4.56 -16.78
C GLU A 169 5.59 -3.76 -15.92
N LEU A 170 6.17 -2.68 -16.46
CA LEU A 170 7.05 -1.77 -15.71
C LEU A 170 6.31 -1.07 -14.56
N TRP A 171 5.05 -0.69 -14.76
CA TRP A 171 4.22 -0.10 -13.70
C TRP A 171 4.00 -1.08 -12.54
N LEU A 172 3.64 -2.34 -12.83
CA LEU A 172 3.41 -3.36 -11.81
C LEU A 172 4.68 -3.66 -11.01
N ILE A 173 5.83 -3.73 -11.69
CA ILE A 173 7.14 -3.87 -11.04
C ILE A 173 7.43 -2.64 -10.17
N GLY A 174 7.12 -1.44 -10.64
CA GLY A 174 7.27 -0.20 -9.89
C GLY A 174 6.44 -0.18 -8.61
N VAL A 175 5.15 -0.57 -8.67
CA VAL A 175 4.27 -0.65 -7.50
C VAL A 175 4.76 -1.71 -6.51
N TYR A 176 5.16 -2.89 -7.00
CA TYR A 176 5.72 -3.95 -6.16
C TYR A 176 7.01 -3.51 -5.46
N THR A 177 7.96 -2.95 -6.22
CA THR A 177 9.24 -2.46 -5.69
C THR A 177 9.02 -1.31 -4.71
N GLY A 178 8.13 -0.37 -5.03
CA GLY A 178 7.77 0.72 -4.15
C GLY A 178 7.19 0.23 -2.82
N ASN A 179 6.29 -0.75 -2.85
CA ASN A 179 5.74 -1.35 -1.63
C ASN A 179 6.81 -2.10 -0.83
N GLY A 180 7.70 -2.83 -1.51
CA GLY A 180 8.83 -3.51 -0.88
C GLY A 180 9.84 -2.56 -0.22
N LEU A 181 10.13 -1.42 -0.85
CA LEU A 181 10.95 -0.35 -0.26
C LEU A 181 10.31 0.24 0.98
N ILE A 182 9.00 0.54 0.91
CA ILE A 182 8.25 1.06 2.06
C ILE A 182 8.25 0.03 3.19
N PHE A 183 7.94 -1.24 2.90
CA PHE A 183 7.96 -2.33 3.87
C PHE A 183 9.34 -2.45 4.55
N THR A 184 10.41 -2.49 3.75
CA THR A 184 11.78 -2.60 4.26
C THR A 184 12.16 -1.39 5.12
N ALA A 185 11.80 -0.18 4.70
CA ALA A 185 12.03 1.03 5.48
C ALA A 185 11.31 0.99 6.85
N TYR A 186 10.12 0.37 6.93
CA TYR A 186 9.41 0.21 8.20
C TYR A 186 9.94 -0.94 9.06
N VAL A 187 10.37 -2.05 8.46
CA VAL A 187 11.01 -3.17 9.20
C VAL A 187 12.33 -2.72 9.80
N ILE A 188 13.17 -2.02 9.01
CA ILE A 188 14.43 -1.44 9.51
C ILE A 188 14.13 -0.28 10.48
N GLY A 189 13.13 0.54 10.16
CA GLY A 189 12.69 1.68 10.97
C GLY A 189 12.08 1.31 12.32
N TYR A 190 11.65 0.06 12.52
CA TYR A 190 11.18 -0.50 13.79
C TYR A 190 12.16 -0.23 14.94
N PHE A 191 13.45 -0.06 14.64
CA PHE A 191 14.46 0.13 15.65
C PHE A 191 14.77 1.58 16.03
N LEU A 192 14.68 2.61 15.16
CA LEU A 192 15.04 4.00 15.54
C LEU A 192 14.59 5.15 14.60
N LEU A 193 13.95 4.91 13.45
CA LEU A 193 13.83 5.93 12.38
C LEU A 193 12.44 6.03 11.72
N TYR A 194 11.39 6.29 12.50
CA TYR A 194 10.02 6.53 11.98
C TYR A 194 9.95 7.60 10.87
N LEU A 195 10.85 8.59 10.92
CA LEU A 195 11.01 9.66 9.93
C LEU A 195 11.43 9.16 8.54
N VAL A 196 12.25 8.10 8.49
CA VAL A 196 12.75 7.53 7.22
C VAL A 196 11.61 6.86 6.47
N GLY A 197 10.75 6.12 7.17
CA GLY A 197 9.59 5.47 6.54
C GLY A 197 8.60 6.45 5.90
N THR A 198 8.35 7.61 6.54
CA THR A 198 7.46 8.65 5.99
C THR A 198 8.08 9.34 4.77
N LEU A 199 9.39 9.61 4.80
CA LEU A 199 10.11 10.21 3.67
C LEU A 199 10.20 9.25 2.48
N THR A 200 10.58 7.98 2.70
CA THR A 200 10.62 6.96 1.64
C THR A 200 9.28 6.83 0.94
N PHE A 201 8.18 6.88 1.67
CA PHE A 201 6.85 6.87 1.05
C PHE A 201 6.64 8.08 0.13
N SER A 202 6.90 9.30 0.59
CA SER A 202 6.74 10.50 -0.26
C SER A 202 7.57 10.37 -1.54
N PHE A 203 8.85 9.98 -1.44
CA PHE A 203 9.71 9.81 -2.62
C PHE A 203 9.19 8.73 -3.58
N VAL A 204 8.85 7.55 -3.07
CA VAL A 204 8.29 6.45 -3.89
C VAL A 204 6.97 6.86 -4.53
N PHE A 205 6.10 7.53 -3.77
CA PHE A 205 4.81 8.01 -4.24
C PHE A 205 4.98 9.03 -5.38
N TYR A 206 5.84 10.04 -5.23
CA TYR A 206 6.07 11.03 -6.29
C TYR A 206 6.77 10.42 -7.51
N ALA A 207 7.67 9.45 -7.33
CA ALA A 207 8.28 8.73 -8.44
C ALA A 207 7.23 7.96 -9.26
N LEU A 208 6.34 7.22 -8.58
CA LEU A 208 5.23 6.51 -9.23
C LEU A 208 4.23 7.48 -9.86
N LEU A 209 3.87 8.56 -9.17
CA LEU A 209 2.94 9.55 -9.69
C LEU A 209 3.49 10.27 -10.93
N PHE A 210 4.79 10.61 -10.94
CA PHE A 210 5.45 11.15 -12.12
C PHE A 210 5.46 10.16 -13.29
N PHE A 211 5.77 8.88 -13.02
CA PHE A 211 5.70 7.83 -14.03
C PHE A 211 4.29 7.68 -14.62
N LEU A 212 3.25 7.79 -13.78
CA LEU A 212 1.85 7.70 -14.17
C LEU A 212 1.39 8.91 -15.01
N LEU A 213 1.79 10.12 -14.61
CA LEU A 213 1.41 11.37 -15.27
C LEU A 213 2.23 11.67 -16.53
N SER A 214 3.30 10.92 -16.78
CA SER A 214 4.11 11.06 -17.99
C SER A 214 3.25 10.85 -19.24
N LYS A 215 3.36 11.78 -20.20
CA LYS A 215 2.51 11.91 -21.40
C LYS A 215 2.48 10.64 -22.27
N LYS A 216 3.51 9.79 -22.18
CA LYS A 216 3.64 8.51 -22.89
C LYS A 216 2.89 7.33 -22.22
N ASN A 217 2.58 7.46 -20.92
CA ASN A 217 2.14 6.36 -20.06
C ASN A 217 0.65 6.48 -19.66
N ARG A 218 0.10 7.69 -19.68
CA ARG A 218 -1.28 8.00 -19.23
C ARG A 218 -2.36 7.14 -19.89
N ASP A 219 -2.21 6.87 -21.19
CA ASP A 219 -3.19 6.11 -21.97
C ASP A 219 -2.90 4.61 -22.03
N THR A 220 -1.72 4.17 -21.57
CA THR A 220 -1.24 2.78 -21.73
C THR A 220 -1.15 2.00 -20.42
N VAL A 221 -0.89 2.65 -19.28
CA VAL A 221 -0.75 1.98 -17.97
C VAL A 221 -2.03 1.27 -17.51
N PHE A 222 -3.20 1.74 -17.94
CA PHE A 222 -4.49 1.13 -17.61
C PHE A 222 -5.17 0.45 -18.80
N ARG A 223 -4.45 0.09 -19.87
CA ARG A 223 -5.01 -0.79 -20.92
C ARG A 223 -4.94 -2.26 -20.48
N ASP A 224 -5.65 -3.15 -21.16
CA ASP A 224 -5.56 -4.59 -20.87
C ASP A 224 -4.19 -5.12 -21.33
N ILE A 225 -3.60 -6.04 -20.56
CA ILE A 225 -2.41 -6.78 -21.01
C ILE A 225 -2.87 -7.70 -22.15
N PRO A 226 -2.20 -7.73 -23.33
CA PRO A 226 -2.54 -8.69 -24.37
C PRO A 226 -2.50 -10.11 -23.80
N GLN A 227 -3.56 -10.90 -24.04
CA GLN A 227 -3.73 -12.28 -23.54
C GLN A 227 -2.56 -13.17 -24.01
N LYS A 228 -1.45 -13.18 -23.27
CA LYS A 228 -0.30 -14.06 -23.52
C LYS A 228 -0.05 -15.03 -22.36
N TYR A 229 -0.74 -14.87 -21.24
CA TYR A 229 -0.52 -15.64 -20.01
C TYR A 229 -1.79 -16.29 -19.46
N ALA A 230 -2.84 -16.42 -20.26
CA ALA A 230 -3.95 -17.32 -19.94
C ALA A 230 -3.49 -18.75 -20.28
N SER A 231 -2.93 -19.43 -19.29
CA SER A 231 -2.69 -20.88 -19.30
C SER A 231 -3.33 -21.47 -18.07
#